data_AF-A0ABD4TPE4-F1
#
_entry.id   AF-A0ABD4TPE4-F1
#
_cell.length_a   1.000
_cell.length_b   1.000
_cell.length_c   1.000
_cell.angle_alpha   90.00
_cell.angle_beta   90.00
_cell.angle_gamma   90.00
#
_symmetry.space_group_name_H-M   'P 1'
#
loop_
_entity.id
_entity.type
_entity.pdbx_description
1 polymer ?
#
loop_
_entity_poly.entity_id
_entity_poly.type
_entity_poly.pdbx_seq_one_letter_code
_entity_poly.pdbx_strand_id
1 'polypeptide(L)'
;MNTTRFETLLLDVRNSWSGMSAQERRLIASLASIDLLGKITALVHLARTDNRKIRGSKWVWGPAVGGVNMFGWIAYFLFGRK
;
A
#
# COMPACT_ATOMS: atom_id res chain seq x y z
N MET A 1 26.81 -2.23 -0.95
CA MET A 1 26.04 -2.64 -2.14
C MET A 1 26.93 -2.40 -3.36
N ASN A 2 27.18 -3.40 -4.20
CA ASN A 2 27.96 -3.20 -5.43
C ASN A 2 27.10 -2.42 -6.43
N THR A 3 27.55 -1.27 -6.90
CA THR A 3 26.80 -0.36 -7.79
C THR A 3 26.30 -1.09 -9.03
N THR A 4 27.11 -2.02 -9.57
CA THR A 4 26.75 -2.85 -10.73
C THR A 4 25.48 -3.66 -10.53
N ARG A 5 25.26 -4.21 -9.33
CA ARG A 5 24.06 -5.02 -9.02
C ARG A 5 22.80 -4.15 -8.96
N PHE A 6 22.92 -2.94 -8.42
CA PHE A 6 21.80 -2.01 -8.35
C PHE A 6 21.38 -1.53 -9.75
N GLU A 7 22.35 -1.17 -10.59
CA GLU A 7 22.09 -0.78 -11.99
C GLU A 7 21.39 -1.89 -12.78
N THR A 8 21.82 -3.16 -12.62
CA THR A 8 21.15 -4.28 -13.29
C THR A 8 19.70 -4.44 -12.87
N LEU A 9 19.37 -4.20 -11.59
CA LEU A 9 17.99 -4.29 -11.10
C LEU A 9 17.13 -3.15 -11.67
N LEU A 10 17.67 -1.94 -11.72
CA LEU A 10 16.97 -0.80 -12.32
C LEU A 10 16.68 -1.03 -13.80
N LEU A 11 17.66 -1.56 -14.54
CA LEU A 11 17.50 -1.90 -15.95
C LEU A 11 16.43 -2.98 -16.14
N ASP A 12 16.43 -4.01 -15.30
CA ASP A 12 15.46 -5.10 -15.38
C ASP A 12 14.03 -4.64 -15.08
N VAL A 13 13.84 -3.82 -14.04
CA VAL A 13 12.54 -3.18 -13.73
C VAL A 13 12.07 -2.29 -14.87
N ARG A 14 12.96 -1.45 -15.42
CA ARG A 14 12.63 -0.58 -16.56
C ARG A 14 12.22 -1.40 -17.77
N ASN A 15 12.96 -2.46 -18.09
CA ASN A 15 12.70 -3.33 -19.22
C ASN A 15 11.36 -4.06 -19.04
N SER A 16 11.10 -4.62 -17.87
CA SER A 16 9.84 -5.27 -17.51
C SER A 16 8.65 -4.33 -17.66
N TRP A 17 8.74 -3.10 -17.12
CA TRP A 17 7.71 -2.08 -17.31
C TRP A 17 7.53 -1.76 -18.80
N SER A 18 8.61 -1.51 -19.53
CA SER A 18 8.58 -1.20 -20.97
C SER A 18 8.12 -2.35 -21.86
N GLY A 19 8.16 -3.59 -21.38
CA GLY A 19 7.70 -4.79 -22.07
C GLY A 19 6.20 -5.04 -21.92
N MET A 20 5.55 -4.46 -20.92
CA MET A 20 4.10 -4.59 -20.72
C MET A 20 3.29 -3.86 -21.79
N SER A 21 2.15 -4.42 -22.16
CA SER A 21 1.14 -3.73 -22.97
C SER A 21 0.58 -2.49 -22.26
N ALA A 22 -0.01 -1.57 -23.02
CA ALA A 22 -0.63 -0.38 -22.45
C ALA A 22 -1.77 -0.71 -21.47
N GLN A 23 -2.50 -1.81 -21.71
CA GLN A 23 -3.59 -2.25 -20.83
C GLN A 23 -3.05 -2.79 -19.49
N GLU A 24 -2.01 -3.62 -19.52
CA GLU A 24 -1.37 -4.16 -18.31
C GLU A 24 -0.79 -3.04 -17.45
N ARG A 25 -0.05 -2.09 -18.04
CA ARG A 25 0.47 -0.94 -17.30
C ARG A 25 -0.63 -0.13 -16.66
N ARG A 26 -1.73 0.11 -17.38
CA ARG A 26 -2.86 0.88 -16.86
C ARG A 26 -3.55 0.17 -15.71
N LEU A 27 -3.68 -1.15 -15.79
CA LEU A 27 -4.27 -1.98 -14.73
C LEU A 27 -3.38 -2.03 -13.48
N ILE A 28 -2.07 -2.23 -13.63
CA ILE A 28 -1.13 -2.21 -12.50
C ILE A 28 -1.10 -0.82 -11.85
N ALA A 29 -1.02 0.24 -12.67
CA ALA A 29 -1.00 1.61 -12.15
C ALA A 29 -2.31 1.97 -11.42
N SER A 30 -3.47 1.54 -11.92
CA SER A 30 -4.75 1.82 -11.25
C SER A 30 -4.87 1.07 -9.93
N LEU A 31 -4.51 -0.22 -9.89
CA LEU A 31 -4.53 -1.01 -8.66
C LEU A 31 -3.57 -0.45 -7.61
N ALA A 32 -2.35 -0.08 -8.02
CA ALA A 32 -1.37 0.56 -7.12
C ALA A 32 -1.88 1.90 -6.58
N SER A 33 -2.54 2.70 -7.43
CA SER A 33 -3.12 3.99 -7.01
C SER A 33 -4.26 3.80 -6.01
N ILE A 34 -5.14 2.82 -6.23
CA ILE A 34 -6.23 2.49 -5.31
C ILE A 34 -5.67 2.04 -3.96
N ASP A 35 -4.66 1.15 -3.95
CA ASP A 35 -4.02 0.69 -2.71
C ASP A 35 -3.40 1.86 -1.95
N LEU A 36 -2.63 2.71 -2.63
CA LEU A 36 -1.96 3.85 -2.02
C LEU A 36 -2.98 4.82 -1.40
N LEU A 37 -4.02 5.19 -2.14
CA LEU A 37 -5.08 6.07 -1.65
C LEU A 37 -5.86 5.43 -0.49
N GLY A 38 -6.13 4.13 -0.56
CA GLY A 38 -6.79 3.37 0.50
C GLY A 38 -5.98 3.41 1.80
N LYS A 39 -4.67 3.15 1.72
CA LYS A 39 -3.74 3.21 2.86
C LYS A 39 -3.65 4.62 3.46
N ILE A 40 -3.48 5.65 2.63
CA ILE A 40 -3.45 7.04 3.10
C ILE A 40 -4.76 7.38 3.82
N THR A 41 -5.90 7.04 3.22
CA THR A 41 -7.22 7.31 3.79
C THR A 41 -7.42 6.59 5.13
N ALA A 42 -7.03 5.32 5.22
CA ALA A 42 -7.10 4.54 6.45
C ALA A 42 -6.20 5.12 7.54
N LEU A 43 -4.96 5.50 7.22
CA LEU A 43 -4.02 6.10 8.17
C LEU A 43 -4.49 7.47 8.65
N VAL A 44 -5.00 8.33 7.75
CA VAL A 44 -5.58 9.63 8.11
C VAL A 44 -6.80 9.45 9.01
N HIS A 45 -7.69 8.50 8.67
CA HIS A 45 -8.84 8.17 9.51
C HIS A 45 -8.40 7.67 10.89
N LEU A 46 -7.43 6.75 10.94
CA LEU A 46 -6.86 6.22 12.20
C LEU A 46 -6.23 7.31 13.06
N ALA A 47 -5.49 8.24 12.46
CA ALA A 47 -4.90 9.37 13.17
C ALA A 47 -5.98 10.25 13.81
N ARG A 48 -7.04 10.58 13.05
CA ARG A 48 -8.11 11.51 13.47
C ARG A 48 -9.17 10.90 14.37
N THR A 49 -9.35 9.58 14.36
CA THR A 49 -10.43 8.91 15.10
C THR A 49 -10.08 8.76 16.58
N ASP A 50 -11.02 9.04 17.48
CA ASP A 50 -10.85 8.80 18.92
C ASP A 50 -10.59 7.30 19.20
N ASN A 51 -9.65 7.00 20.11
CA ASN A 51 -9.33 5.63 20.53
C ASN A 51 -10.57 4.83 20.96
N ARG A 52 -11.59 5.47 21.53
CA ARG A 52 -12.83 4.79 21.96
C ARG A 52 -13.62 4.20 20.80
N LYS A 53 -13.48 4.74 19.59
CA LYS A 53 -14.16 4.32 18.36
C LYS A 53 -13.34 3.32 17.51
N ILE A 54 -12.12 3.02 17.94
CA ILE A 54 -11.25 2.03 17.31
C ILE A 54 -11.32 0.72 18.10
N ARG A 55 -11.39 -0.41 17.41
CA ARG A 55 -11.27 -1.75 18.01
C ARG A 55 -9.79 -2.05 18.24
N GLY A 56 -9.35 -2.11 19.49
CA GLY A 56 -7.95 -2.35 19.86
C GLY A 56 -7.08 -1.10 19.80
N SER A 57 -5.76 -1.28 19.84
CA SER A 57 -4.79 -0.17 19.87
C SER A 57 -4.48 0.38 18.48
N LYS A 58 -4.37 1.71 18.35
CA LYS A 58 -3.93 2.37 17.11
C LYS A 58 -2.55 1.89 16.65
N TRP A 59 -1.68 1.51 17.59
CA TRP A 59 -0.35 0.98 17.30
C TRP A 59 -0.37 -0.37 16.58
N VAL A 60 -1.46 -1.13 16.69
CA VAL A 60 -1.63 -2.37 15.91
C VAL A 60 -2.10 -2.02 14.50
N TRP A 61 -3.05 -1.10 14.37
CA TRP A 61 -3.63 -0.74 13.09
C TRP A 61 -2.70 0.03 12.15
N GLY A 62 -1.76 0.84 12.67
CA GLY A 62 -0.79 1.54 11.83
C GLY A 62 0.06 0.59 10.97
N PRO A 63 0.80 -0.35 11.58
CA PRO A 63 1.53 -1.40 10.87
C PRO A 63 0.61 -2.35 10.10
N ALA A 64 -0.60 -2.65 10.59
CA ALA A 64 -1.52 -3.50 9.85
C ALA A 64 -1.94 -2.86 8.51
N VAL A 65 -2.23 -1.56 8.49
CA VAL A 65 -2.59 -0.83 7.26
C VAL A 65 -1.39 -0.70 6.32
N GLY A 66 -0.22 -0.36 6.85
CA GLY A 66 0.98 -0.11 6.02
C GLY A 66 1.76 -1.35 5.60
N GLY A 67 1.77 -2.38 6.45
CA GLY A 67 2.66 -3.55 6.33
C GLY A 67 1.98 -4.85 5.87
N VAL A 68 0.64 -4.96 5.99
CA VAL A 68 -0.06 -6.16 5.53
C VAL A 68 -0.52 -6.00 4.08
N ASN A 69 0.35 -6.40 3.14
CA ASN A 69 0.05 -6.53 1.70
C ASN A 69 -0.82 -5.38 1.12
N MET A 70 -1.63 -5.64 0.10
CA MET A 70 -2.46 -4.64 -0.59
C MET A 70 -3.80 -4.35 0.10
N PHE A 71 -4.16 -5.08 1.16
CA PHE A 71 -5.53 -5.05 1.72
C PHE A 71 -5.60 -4.63 3.19
N GLY A 72 -4.49 -4.21 3.81
CA GLY A 72 -4.47 -3.75 5.20
C GLY A 72 -5.46 -2.61 5.50
N TRP A 73 -5.66 -1.70 4.54
CA TRP A 73 -6.63 -0.61 4.65
C TRP A 73 -8.09 -1.09 4.65
N ILE A 74 -8.41 -2.13 3.87
CA ILE A 74 -9.75 -2.75 3.85
C ILE A 74 -10.02 -3.40 5.20
N ALA A 75 -9.07 -4.18 5.72
CA ALA A 75 -9.20 -4.85 7.01
C ALA A 75 -9.46 -3.85 8.14
N TYR A 76 -8.78 -2.70 8.12
CA TYR A 76 -9.03 -1.62 9.09
C TYR A 76 -10.47 -1.09 9.03
N PHE A 77 -11.01 -0.83 7.84
CA PHE A 77 -12.38 -0.31 7.73
C PHE A 77 -13.45 -1.33 8.09
N LEU A 78 -13.21 -2.63 7.84
CA LEU A 78 -14.12 -3.71 8.16
C LEU A 78 -14.09 -4.10 9.65
N PHE A 79 -12.89 -4.18 10.25
CA PHE A 79 -12.71 -4.77 11.58
C PHE A 79 -12.12 -3.81 12.62
N GLY A 80 -11.40 -2.76 12.19
CA GLY A 80 -10.72 -1.82 13.08
C GLY A 80 -11.61 -0.73 13.65
N ARG A 81 -12.82 -0.56 13.12
CA ARG A 81 -13.80 0.42 13.61
C ARG A 81 -14.83 -0.26 14.52
N LYS A 82 -15.32 0.47 15.51
CA LYS A 82 -16.49 0.07 16.30
C LYS A 82 -17.78 0.45 15.60
#